data_AF-A0A6A5V352-F1
#
_entry.id   AF-A0A6A5V352-F1
#
_cell.length_a   1.000
_cell.length_b   1.000
_cell.length_c   1.000
_cell.angle_alpha   90.00
_cell.angle_beta   90.00
_cell.angle_gamma   90.00
#
_symmetry.space_group_name_H-M   'P 1'
#
loop_
_entity.id
_entity.type
_entity.pdbx_description
1 polymer ?
#
loop_
_entity_poly.entity_id
_entity_poly.type
_entity_poly.pdbx_seq_one_letter_code
_entity_poly.pdbx_strand_id
1 'polypeptide(L)'
;MADDKYVWFDADHAESGLLRPIHQLNDERDDWDLETISDDKDTQNASTLSVKRSPMQIYNTSRQDVEKEIAQVLIDEEVSGLSPELQSNLSLAANAFKDWRSGRRATAARKAGTALQSTASTIGDFLQSFAGVAEIVKGADQQFGGLAYGTVSVLLNVAVQKQRREEAIEEALEELAYAFPRLETLRRIRPTESLRALIVDVFTLVIKFCRETVDYFAQRKRRLAKALSPLKLKTLTSLRIKLSEIKEECTIATLEELAETRKSLTEVQEQLRRMETTGDDTNLRVRQGHEWLQRSHSNSRGAELQEIRQALGLKSSDDISLTVIIPRYFAMLQDEFLDLADDEENPRQMSWPVLKKEKKFSQWLEKEESSILLLGGDNWSDSSSTVLNWLSLASVLVAQAHSDATFRLNYFCQTDYANSRSGRRSFSAVIRNLVYQFAEQRPQALHERREFILEALRSVPWNSTEYSVSFDALAQLCINLFSMCQAGESLTIVLDRLDLCQWNHGTGTSALYEAICALQDIIRHKSLAHVRIKILLVMDGRPAQQVVKLIGKPGRGIDWKVDWDQIVDEN
;
A
#
# COMPACT_ATOMS: atom_id res chain seq x y z
N MET A 1 20.20 -2.71 10.68
CA MET A 1 21.34 -2.27 11.49
C MET A 1 21.53 -3.35 12.55
N ALA A 2 22.60 -4.14 12.42
CA ALA A 2 22.93 -5.14 13.40
C ALA A 2 23.30 -4.43 14.72
N ASP A 3 22.90 -5.01 15.84
CA ASP A 3 23.09 -4.49 17.20
C ASP A 3 24.57 -4.66 17.55
N ASP A 4 25.44 -3.82 16.98
CA ASP A 4 26.89 -3.84 17.20
C ASP A 4 27.20 -3.43 18.64
N LYS A 5 27.22 -4.43 19.53
CA LYS A 5 27.70 -4.26 20.89
C LYS A 5 29.20 -3.98 20.85
N TYR A 6 29.60 -2.79 21.28
CA TYR A 6 31.01 -2.45 21.40
C TYR A 6 31.73 -3.44 22.34
N VAL A 7 32.86 -3.97 21.89
CA VAL A 7 33.74 -4.81 22.71
C VAL A 7 34.52 -3.91 23.67
N TRP A 8 34.28 -4.05 24.98
CA TRP A 8 34.87 -3.21 26.03
C TRP A 8 36.31 -3.59 26.36
N PHE A 9 36.60 -4.88 26.38
CA PHE A 9 37.94 -5.42 26.60
C PHE A 9 38.18 -6.47 25.53
N ASP A 10 39.21 -6.27 24.72
CA ASP A 10 39.67 -7.27 23.76
C ASP A 10 40.63 -8.25 24.46
N ALA A 11 40.91 -9.40 23.85
CA ALA A 11 41.84 -10.41 24.38
C ALA A 11 43.21 -9.79 24.74
N ASP A 12 43.69 -8.84 23.95
CA ASP A 12 44.95 -8.13 24.19
C ASP A 12 44.90 -7.22 25.45
N HIS A 13 43.71 -6.73 25.82
CA HIS A 13 43.52 -5.92 27.01
C HIS A 13 43.37 -6.76 28.28
N ALA A 14 43.04 -8.05 28.15
CA ALA A 14 43.01 -8.98 29.28
C ALA A 14 44.39 -9.11 29.94
N GLU A 15 45.47 -8.96 29.16
CA GLU A 15 46.86 -8.94 29.65
C GLU A 15 47.35 -7.54 30.06
N SER A 16 46.54 -6.50 29.85
CA SER A 16 46.93 -5.14 30.19
C SER A 16 46.97 -4.93 31.70
N GLY A 17 47.90 -4.08 32.16
CA GLY A 17 48.01 -3.69 33.57
C GLY A 17 46.75 -3.03 34.15
N LEU A 18 45.74 -2.75 33.31
CA LEU A 18 44.46 -2.17 33.68
C LEU A 18 43.64 -3.09 34.59
N LEU A 19 43.59 -4.41 34.32
CA LEU A 19 42.79 -5.37 35.10
C LEU A 19 43.52 -5.92 36.33
N ARG A 20 44.81 -5.58 36.49
CA ARG A 20 45.64 -6.02 37.62
C ARG A 20 44.99 -5.78 39.00
N PRO A 21 44.32 -4.64 39.28
CA PRO A 21 43.66 -4.44 40.57
C PRO A 21 42.53 -5.45 40.84
N ILE A 22 41.85 -5.91 39.79
CA ILE A 22 40.73 -6.86 39.92
C ILE A 22 41.27 -8.27 40.16
N HIS A 23 42.31 -8.68 39.43
CA HIS A 23 42.98 -9.96 39.70
C HIS A 23 43.49 -10.04 41.14
N GLN A 24 44.10 -8.96 41.66
CA GLN A 24 44.52 -8.91 43.07
C GLN A 24 43.35 -9.12 44.03
N LEU A 25 42.20 -8.49 43.78
CA LEU A 25 41.01 -8.71 44.61
C LEU A 25 40.47 -10.14 44.51
N ASN A 26 40.58 -10.76 43.34
CA ASN A 26 40.17 -12.15 43.13
C ASN A 26 41.09 -13.12 43.86
N ASP A 27 42.41 -12.88 43.84
CA ASP A 27 43.40 -13.68 44.58
C ASP A 27 43.20 -13.55 46.10
N GLU A 28 42.91 -12.33 46.58
CA GLU A 28 42.58 -12.05 47.99
C GLU A 28 41.22 -12.63 48.45
N ARG A 29 40.42 -13.16 47.51
CA ARG A 29 39.07 -13.67 47.83
C ARG A 29 39.11 -14.86 48.78
N ASP A 30 39.99 -15.83 48.52
CA ASP A 30 40.06 -17.07 49.29
C ASP A 30 40.46 -16.77 50.75
N ASP A 31 41.37 -15.82 50.96
CA ASP A 31 41.79 -15.35 52.28
C ASP A 31 40.63 -14.67 53.02
N TRP A 32 39.90 -13.80 52.33
CA TRP A 32 38.78 -13.06 52.91
C TRP A 32 37.59 -13.98 53.31
N ASP A 33 37.28 -14.98 52.48
CA ASP A 33 36.22 -15.96 52.76
C ASP A 33 36.54 -16.78 54.02
N LEU A 34 37.81 -17.17 54.21
CA LEU A 34 38.26 -17.93 55.39
C LEU A 34 38.18 -17.11 56.68
N GLU A 35 38.60 -15.85 56.65
CA GLU A 35 38.54 -14.96 57.81
C GLU A 35 37.10 -14.71 58.26
N THR A 36 36.21 -14.41 57.31
CA THR A 36 34.81 -14.03 57.58
C THR A 36 34.00 -15.19 58.18
N ILE A 37 34.27 -16.43 57.78
CA ILE A 37 33.57 -17.63 58.27
C ILE A 37 34.15 -18.12 59.60
N SER A 38 35.43 -17.91 59.87
CA SER A 38 36.09 -18.44 61.08
C SER A 38 35.60 -17.80 62.37
N ASP A 39 35.18 -16.53 62.34
CA ASP A 39 34.79 -15.73 63.50
C ASP A 39 33.41 -16.11 64.10
N ASP A 40 32.64 -16.99 63.42
CA ASP A 40 31.30 -17.44 63.87
C ASP A 40 31.31 -18.74 64.71
N LYS A 41 32.48 -19.35 64.90
CA LYS A 41 32.62 -20.59 65.72
C LYS A 41 32.37 -20.37 67.22
N ASP A 42 32.40 -19.13 67.71
CA ASP A 42 32.07 -18.80 69.10
C ASP A 42 30.55 -18.78 69.39
N THR A 43 29.68 -18.97 68.38
CA THR A 43 28.22 -18.93 68.54
C THR A 43 27.53 -20.32 68.52
N GLN A 44 28.28 -21.44 68.43
CA GLN A 44 27.73 -22.81 68.26
C GLN A 44 27.33 -23.55 69.56
N ASN A 45 26.92 -22.85 70.62
CA ASN A 45 26.31 -23.47 71.81
C ASN A 45 24.85 -23.02 72.00
N ALA A 46 23.98 -23.36 71.05
CA ALA A 46 22.54 -23.53 71.26
C ALA A 46 21.88 -24.26 70.07
N SER A 47 21.41 -25.49 70.32
CA SER A 47 20.31 -26.19 69.63
C SER A 47 20.49 -26.65 68.17
N THR A 48 20.92 -27.92 68.07
CA THR A 48 20.52 -28.97 67.10
C THR A 48 19.59 -28.59 65.93
N LEU A 49 20.22 -28.35 64.76
CA LEU A 49 19.84 -28.90 63.45
C LEU A 49 21.10 -28.90 62.58
N SER A 50 21.79 -30.05 62.58
CA SER A 50 23.06 -30.27 61.91
C SER A 50 22.84 -30.59 60.42
N VAL A 51 22.92 -29.57 59.57
CA VAL A 51 23.36 -29.74 58.17
C VAL A 51 24.73 -29.07 58.06
N LYS A 52 25.79 -29.85 58.27
CA LYS A 52 27.16 -29.45 57.96
C LYS A 52 27.31 -29.43 56.44
N ARG A 53 27.14 -28.26 55.81
CA ARG A 53 27.63 -28.00 54.45
C ARG A 53 28.99 -27.32 54.56
N SER A 54 29.97 -27.85 53.83
CA SER A 54 31.30 -27.26 53.70
C SER A 54 31.19 -25.94 52.91
N PRO A 55 31.94 -24.87 53.24
CA PRO A 55 31.93 -23.62 52.48
C PRO A 55 32.22 -23.80 50.98
N MET A 56 32.97 -24.85 50.62
CA MET A 56 33.30 -25.20 49.24
C MET A 56 32.09 -25.75 48.44
N GLN A 57 30.97 -26.09 49.10
CA GLN A 57 29.74 -26.58 48.43
C GLN A 57 28.75 -25.46 48.08
N ILE A 58 28.97 -24.21 48.51
CA ILE A 58 28.14 -23.08 48.08
C ILE A 58 28.43 -22.69 46.61
N TYR A 59 29.57 -23.14 46.06
CA TYR A 59 30.00 -22.80 44.70
C TYR A 59 30.07 -23.99 43.72
N ASN A 60 29.54 -25.16 44.07
CA ASN A 60 29.48 -26.34 43.18
C ASN A 60 28.10 -27.02 43.22
N THR A 61 27.05 -26.24 43.04
CA THR A 61 25.71 -26.78 42.76
C THR A 61 25.66 -27.19 41.29
N SER A 62 25.34 -28.46 41.02
CA SER A 62 25.16 -28.99 39.67
C SER A 62 24.18 -28.13 38.88
N ARG A 63 24.51 -27.79 37.63
CA ARG A 63 23.66 -27.04 36.67
C ARG A 63 22.21 -27.55 36.64
N GLN A 64 22.01 -28.86 36.84
CA GLN A 64 20.68 -29.48 36.83
C GLN A 64 19.86 -29.25 38.12
N ASP A 65 20.51 -29.05 39.27
CA ASP A 65 19.80 -28.76 40.53
C ASP A 65 19.36 -27.30 40.60
N VAL A 66 20.12 -26.41 39.96
CA VAL A 66 19.83 -24.98 39.81
C VAL A 66 18.73 -24.75 38.76
N GLU A 67 18.78 -25.42 37.60
CA GLU A 67 17.72 -25.34 36.58
C GLU A 67 16.35 -25.83 37.10
N LYS A 68 16.33 -26.78 38.04
CA LYS A 68 15.10 -27.33 38.64
C LYS A 68 14.46 -26.41 39.69
N GLU A 69 15.24 -25.61 40.41
CA GLU A 69 14.72 -24.56 41.31
C GLU A 69 14.36 -23.26 40.55
N ILE A 70 15.05 -22.94 39.44
CA ILE A 70 14.74 -21.80 38.56
C ILE A 70 13.40 -21.98 37.84
N ALA A 71 13.09 -23.21 37.40
CA ALA A 71 11.83 -23.51 36.70
C ALA A 71 10.57 -23.35 37.56
N GLN A 72 10.71 -23.17 38.88
CA GLN A 72 9.58 -23.12 39.81
C GLN A 72 9.23 -21.71 40.32
N VAL A 73 9.87 -20.64 39.81
CA VAL A 73 9.66 -19.27 40.36
C VAL A 73 9.36 -18.16 39.34
N LEU A 74 9.40 -18.37 38.02
CA LEU A 74 9.16 -17.24 37.11
C LEU A 74 7.71 -17.08 36.65
N ILE A 75 6.99 -16.15 37.32
CA ILE A 75 6.12 -15.07 36.80
C ILE A 75 6.10 -14.03 37.94
N ASP A 76 6.50 -12.76 37.87
CA ASP A 76 6.39 -11.70 36.85
C ASP A 76 7.48 -10.61 37.08
N GLU A 77 7.65 -9.76 36.06
CA GLU A 77 8.37 -8.47 35.98
C GLU A 77 9.89 -8.45 35.71
N GLU A 78 10.20 -8.07 34.46
CA GLU A 78 11.37 -7.35 33.94
C GLU A 78 12.75 -7.57 34.59
N VAL A 79 13.35 -8.74 34.33
CA VAL A 79 14.82 -8.90 34.30
C VAL A 79 15.24 -9.76 33.09
N SER A 80 14.57 -9.60 31.95
CA SER A 80 14.74 -10.40 30.74
C SER A 80 15.98 -10.04 29.89
N GLY A 81 16.88 -9.20 30.41
CA GLY A 81 18.11 -8.78 29.72
C GLY A 81 19.43 -9.23 30.38
N LEU A 82 19.38 -9.96 31.50
CA LEU A 82 20.56 -10.36 32.28
C LEU A 82 20.96 -11.81 31.98
N SER A 83 22.26 -12.14 32.10
CA SER A 83 22.75 -13.48 31.82
C SER A 83 22.08 -14.54 32.73
N PRO A 84 21.84 -15.78 32.26
CA PRO A 84 21.14 -16.82 33.05
C PRO A 84 21.80 -17.10 34.41
N GLU A 85 23.12 -16.94 34.50
CA GLU A 85 23.88 -17.06 35.76
C GLU A 85 23.60 -15.92 36.74
N LEU A 86 23.35 -14.70 36.24
CA LEU A 86 22.98 -13.56 37.08
C LEU A 86 21.57 -13.74 37.63
N GLN A 87 20.64 -14.25 36.82
CA GLN A 87 19.30 -14.66 37.29
C GLN A 87 19.40 -15.78 38.34
N SER A 88 20.31 -16.73 38.17
CA SER A 88 20.60 -17.78 39.17
C SER A 88 21.14 -17.21 40.49
N ASN A 89 22.09 -16.28 40.45
CA ASN A 89 22.66 -15.71 41.67
C ASN A 89 21.69 -14.74 42.38
N LEU A 90 20.93 -13.95 41.63
CA LEU A 90 19.85 -13.11 42.17
C LEU A 90 18.73 -13.95 42.77
N SER A 91 18.37 -15.08 42.14
CA SER A 91 17.38 -16.00 42.70
C SER A 91 17.89 -16.73 43.94
N LEU A 92 19.19 -17.06 44.04
CA LEU A 92 19.78 -17.57 45.28
C LEU A 92 19.72 -16.54 46.42
N ALA A 93 20.04 -15.28 46.15
CA ALA A 93 19.89 -14.19 47.12
C ALA A 93 18.41 -13.97 47.51
N ALA A 94 17.50 -14.00 46.54
CA ALA A 94 16.06 -13.88 46.76
C ALA A 94 15.47 -15.07 47.52
N ASN A 95 15.98 -16.28 47.29
CA ASN A 95 15.56 -17.50 47.99
C ASN A 95 16.08 -17.52 49.43
N ALA A 96 17.33 -17.13 49.67
CA ALA A 96 17.86 -16.92 51.02
C ALA A 96 17.02 -15.87 51.79
N PHE A 97 16.60 -14.80 51.09
CA PHE A 97 15.71 -13.79 51.64
C PHE A 97 14.29 -14.32 51.93
N LYS A 98 13.74 -15.14 51.03
CA LYS A 98 12.39 -15.74 51.14
C LYS A 98 12.32 -16.79 52.25
N ASP A 99 13.32 -17.67 52.35
CA ASP A 99 13.41 -18.69 53.39
C ASP A 99 13.56 -18.04 54.77
N TRP A 100 14.38 -17.00 54.87
CA TRP A 100 14.49 -16.20 56.09
C TRP A 100 13.17 -15.50 56.45
N ARG A 101 12.46 -14.92 55.46
CA ARG A 101 11.13 -14.27 55.63
C ARG A 101 10.07 -15.25 56.15
N SER A 102 10.17 -16.53 55.80
CA SER A 102 9.25 -17.57 56.25
C SER A 102 9.46 -17.98 57.72
N GLY A 103 10.66 -17.78 58.26
CA GLY A 103 11.07 -18.25 59.59
C GLY A 103 10.66 -17.39 60.79
N ARG A 104 10.02 -16.23 60.64
CA ARG A 104 9.59 -15.39 61.77
C ARG A 104 8.16 -14.86 61.65
N ARG A 105 7.21 -15.53 62.31
CA ARG A 105 5.88 -14.97 62.62
C ARG A 105 5.68 -14.89 64.14
N ALA A 106 6.10 -13.78 64.75
CA ALA A 106 5.62 -13.35 66.08
C ALA A 106 5.77 -11.82 66.27
N THR A 107 4.65 -11.12 66.10
CA THR A 107 4.12 -9.83 66.65
C THR A 107 4.98 -8.63 67.09
N ALA A 108 6.31 -8.70 67.29
CA ALA A 108 7.17 -7.50 67.32
C ALA A 108 7.82 -7.20 65.95
N ALA A 109 7.57 -8.08 64.97
CA ALA A 109 8.27 -8.19 63.71
C ALA A 109 7.74 -7.29 62.56
N ARG A 110 6.65 -6.51 62.74
CA ARG A 110 6.11 -5.68 61.65
C ARG A 110 7.01 -4.50 61.28
N LYS A 111 7.57 -3.76 62.26
CA LYS A 111 8.54 -2.67 61.99
C LYS A 111 9.89 -3.20 61.49
N ALA A 112 10.29 -4.37 61.98
CA ALA A 112 11.49 -5.06 61.54
C ALA A 112 11.37 -5.54 60.07
N GLY A 113 10.19 -6.06 59.69
CA GLY A 113 9.91 -6.51 58.33
C GLY A 113 9.94 -5.38 57.29
N THR A 114 9.45 -4.18 57.63
CA THR A 114 9.47 -3.03 56.72
C THR A 114 10.88 -2.49 56.49
N ALA A 115 11.71 -2.39 57.54
CA ALA A 115 13.10 -1.94 57.40
C ALA A 115 13.91 -2.92 56.53
N LEU A 116 13.74 -4.22 56.74
CA LEU A 116 14.48 -5.23 55.99
C LEU A 116 13.99 -5.37 54.53
N GLN A 117 12.70 -5.14 54.28
CA GLN A 117 12.20 -5.01 52.92
C GLN A 117 12.79 -3.77 52.22
N SER A 118 12.95 -2.66 52.95
CA SER A 118 13.59 -1.44 52.45
C SER A 118 15.05 -1.72 52.07
N THR A 119 15.87 -2.21 53.01
CA THR A 119 17.28 -2.51 52.76
C THR A 119 17.49 -3.53 51.63
N ALA A 120 16.63 -4.56 51.52
CA ALA A 120 16.71 -5.52 50.42
C ALA A 120 16.31 -4.91 49.07
N SER A 121 15.35 -3.98 49.07
CA SER A 121 15.02 -3.18 47.88
C SER A 121 16.22 -2.34 47.47
N THR A 122 16.83 -1.60 48.41
CA THR A 122 18.01 -0.75 48.15
C THR A 122 19.20 -1.54 47.63
N ILE A 123 19.46 -2.73 48.19
CA ILE A 123 20.51 -3.63 47.69
C ILE A 123 20.15 -4.18 46.30
N GLY A 124 18.87 -4.49 46.05
CA GLY A 124 18.38 -4.89 44.74
C GLY A 124 18.62 -3.81 43.68
N ASP A 125 18.25 -2.56 44.00
CA ASP A 125 18.43 -1.39 43.14
C ASP A 125 19.92 -1.13 42.90
N PHE A 126 20.74 -1.20 43.95
CA PHE A 126 22.20 -1.12 43.85
C PHE A 126 22.77 -2.22 42.95
N LEU A 127 22.34 -3.47 43.11
CA LEU A 127 22.79 -4.59 42.29
C LEU A 127 22.40 -4.41 40.83
N GLN A 128 21.18 -3.95 40.56
CA GLN A 128 20.73 -3.69 39.20
C GLN A 128 21.54 -2.58 38.54
N SER A 129 21.87 -1.52 39.28
CA SER A 129 22.73 -0.43 38.81
C SER A 129 24.19 -0.87 38.62
N PHE A 130 24.75 -1.61 39.57
CA PHE A 130 26.14 -2.10 39.53
C PHE A 130 26.36 -3.22 38.51
N ALA A 131 25.32 -4.02 38.22
CA ALA A 131 25.36 -5.08 37.22
C ALA A 131 25.89 -4.56 35.88
N GLY A 132 25.69 -3.29 35.57
CA GLY A 132 26.24 -2.73 34.36
C GLY A 132 27.75 -2.71 34.28
N VAL A 133 28.39 -2.21 35.33
CA VAL A 133 29.84 -2.19 35.49
C VAL A 133 30.36 -3.63 35.60
N ALA A 134 29.68 -4.49 36.36
CA ALA A 134 30.08 -5.87 36.56
C ALA A 134 30.01 -6.71 35.28
N GLU A 135 28.97 -6.59 34.46
CA GLU A 135 28.87 -7.31 33.18
C GLU A 135 29.88 -6.83 32.15
N ILE A 136 30.22 -5.53 32.15
CA ILE A 136 31.27 -4.99 31.29
C ILE A 136 32.63 -5.62 31.65
N VAL A 137 32.97 -5.68 32.93
CA VAL A 137 34.20 -6.29 33.43
C VAL A 137 34.19 -7.82 33.26
N LYS A 138 33.03 -8.48 33.45
CA LYS A 138 32.84 -9.92 33.17
C LYS A 138 33.19 -10.27 31.72
N GLY A 139 32.98 -9.34 30.79
CA GLY A 139 33.39 -9.49 29.39
C GLY A 139 34.90 -9.67 29.22
N ALA A 140 35.72 -9.15 30.14
CA ALA A 140 37.17 -9.38 30.14
C ALA A 140 37.54 -10.75 30.72
N ASP A 141 36.94 -11.13 31.86
CA ASP A 141 37.09 -12.45 32.47
C ASP A 141 35.81 -12.84 33.22
N GLN A 142 35.29 -14.04 32.94
CA GLN A 142 34.06 -14.55 33.56
C GLN A 142 34.16 -14.65 35.09
N GLN A 143 35.37 -14.85 35.64
CA GLN A 143 35.60 -14.94 37.08
C GLN A 143 35.24 -13.64 37.81
N PHE A 144 35.41 -12.48 37.16
CA PHE A 144 35.10 -11.19 37.76
C PHE A 144 33.60 -11.01 38.01
N GLY A 145 32.75 -11.55 37.15
CA GLY A 145 31.31 -11.59 37.41
C GLY A 145 31.00 -12.38 38.69
N GLY A 146 31.64 -13.53 38.87
CA GLY A 146 31.52 -14.35 40.09
C GLY A 146 32.00 -13.61 41.35
N LEU A 147 33.13 -12.91 41.26
CA LEU A 147 33.68 -12.09 42.35
C LEU A 147 32.71 -10.98 42.77
N ALA A 148 32.15 -10.25 41.81
CA ALA A 148 31.19 -9.17 42.05
C ALA A 148 29.93 -9.64 42.75
N TYR A 149 29.19 -10.55 42.12
CA TYR A 149 27.91 -11.00 42.66
C TYR A 149 28.09 -11.82 43.94
N GLY A 150 29.19 -12.56 44.07
CA GLY A 150 29.55 -13.25 45.31
C GLY A 150 29.75 -12.28 46.47
N THR A 151 30.58 -11.25 46.29
CA THR A 151 30.87 -10.27 47.35
C THR A 151 29.62 -9.53 47.80
N VAL A 152 28.75 -9.11 46.87
CA VAL A 152 27.50 -8.43 47.22
C VAL A 152 26.50 -9.37 47.89
N SER A 153 26.47 -10.66 47.52
CA SER A 153 25.63 -11.66 48.18
C SER A 153 26.04 -11.87 49.65
N VAL A 154 27.35 -11.86 49.94
CA VAL A 154 27.85 -11.89 51.33
C VAL A 154 27.44 -10.63 52.08
N LEU A 155 27.56 -9.46 51.46
CA LEU A 155 27.08 -8.20 52.05
C LEU A 155 25.59 -8.26 52.43
N LEU A 156 24.74 -8.74 51.52
CA LEU A 156 23.31 -8.90 51.76
C LEU A 156 23.02 -9.83 52.95
N ASN A 157 23.69 -10.98 53.01
CA ASN A 157 23.53 -11.93 54.11
C ASN A 157 23.90 -11.29 55.46
N VAL A 158 24.95 -10.46 55.48
CA VAL A 158 25.42 -9.80 56.69
C VAL A 158 24.48 -8.66 57.11
N ALA A 159 23.99 -7.86 56.17
CA ALA A 159 23.01 -6.79 56.41
C ALA A 159 21.69 -7.34 56.98
N VAL A 160 21.15 -8.42 56.37
CA VAL A 160 19.92 -9.09 56.84
C VAL A 160 20.02 -9.53 58.32
N GLN A 161 21.22 -9.88 58.79
CA GLN A 161 21.43 -10.33 60.16
C GLN A 161 21.60 -9.20 61.19
N LYS A 162 21.87 -7.95 60.79
CA LYS A 162 22.32 -6.87 61.69
C LYS A 162 21.44 -5.61 61.70
N GLN A 163 20.13 -5.84 61.54
CA GLN A 163 18.94 -4.97 61.62
C GLN A 163 18.87 -3.74 62.55
N ARG A 164 19.81 -3.44 63.46
CA ARG A 164 19.65 -2.35 64.46
C ARG A 164 20.48 -1.08 64.23
N ARG A 165 21.36 -0.99 63.23
CA ARG A 165 22.23 0.21 63.03
C ARG A 165 22.63 0.47 61.57
N GLU A 166 21.70 0.42 60.62
CA GLU A 166 22.03 0.28 59.19
C GLU A 166 21.58 1.42 58.27
N GLU A 167 21.02 2.52 58.81
CA GLU A 167 20.58 3.67 58.00
C GLU A 167 21.70 4.26 57.13
N ALA A 168 22.94 4.34 57.64
CA ALA A 168 24.07 4.91 56.89
C ALA A 168 24.58 4.03 55.73
N ILE A 169 24.36 2.72 55.78
CA ILE A 169 24.76 1.80 54.70
C ILE A 169 23.65 1.70 53.67
N GLU A 170 22.40 1.72 54.11
CA GLU A 170 21.25 1.89 53.23
C GLU A 170 21.37 3.21 52.45
N GLU A 171 21.65 4.33 53.13
CA GLU A 171 21.90 5.63 52.48
C GLU A 171 23.09 5.59 51.51
N ALA A 172 24.20 4.94 51.89
CA ALA A 172 25.36 4.81 51.00
C ALA A 172 25.05 3.93 49.77
N LEU A 173 24.31 2.84 49.93
CA LEU A 173 23.93 1.96 48.82
C LEU A 173 22.90 2.62 47.91
N GLU A 174 21.95 3.36 48.46
CA GLU A 174 20.95 4.13 47.71
C GLU A 174 21.63 5.23 46.89
N GLU A 175 22.54 5.99 47.50
CA GLU A 175 23.31 7.02 46.80
C GLU A 175 24.17 6.42 45.68
N LEU A 176 24.82 5.28 45.93
CA LEU A 176 25.58 4.58 44.90
C LEU A 176 24.68 4.09 43.78
N ALA A 177 23.53 3.49 44.09
CA ALA A 177 22.55 3.03 43.11
C ALA A 177 22.10 4.17 42.18
N TYR A 178 21.96 5.39 42.72
CA TYR A 178 21.63 6.59 41.95
C TYR A 178 22.82 7.15 41.15
N ALA A 179 24.03 7.04 41.67
CA ALA A 179 25.24 7.56 41.05
C ALA A 179 25.77 6.69 39.89
N PHE A 180 25.44 5.39 39.87
CA PHE A 180 25.80 4.51 38.76
C PHE A 180 25.10 4.95 37.46
N PRO A 181 25.85 5.11 36.37
CA PRO A 181 25.22 5.26 35.05
C PRO A 181 24.41 4.00 34.75
N ARG A 182 23.23 4.18 34.15
CA ARG A 182 22.42 3.04 33.72
C ARG A 182 23.23 2.19 32.76
N LEU A 183 23.25 0.87 32.98
CA LEU A 183 23.95 -0.12 32.15
C LEU A 183 23.68 0.06 30.65
N GLU A 184 22.44 0.38 30.31
CA GLU A 184 22.00 0.59 28.93
C GLU A 184 22.70 1.77 28.27
N THR A 185 23.04 2.82 29.02
CA THR A 185 23.79 3.96 28.53
C THR A 185 25.24 3.58 28.27
N LEU A 186 25.88 2.85 29.17
CA LEU A 186 27.27 2.40 28.98
C LEU A 186 27.39 1.50 27.75
N ARG A 187 26.52 0.50 27.58
CA ARG A 187 26.60 -0.44 26.44
C ARG A 187 26.53 0.21 25.06
N ARG A 188 25.88 1.37 24.96
CA ARG A 188 25.71 2.11 23.69
C ARG A 188 26.87 3.05 23.38
N ILE A 189 27.69 3.37 24.37
CA ILE A 189 28.81 4.31 24.19
C ILE A 189 30.05 3.52 23.77
N ARG A 190 30.75 4.03 22.75
CA ARG A 190 32.04 3.48 22.33
C ARG A 190 33.07 3.61 23.47
N PRO A 191 33.69 2.51 23.92
CA PRO A 191 34.54 2.53 25.11
C PRO A 191 35.89 3.20 24.83
N THR A 192 36.14 4.35 25.47
CA THR A 192 37.45 5.04 25.49
C THR A 192 38.38 4.40 26.51
N GLU A 193 39.70 4.56 26.37
CA GLU A 193 40.67 4.02 27.33
C GLU A 193 40.47 4.59 28.75
N SER A 194 40.19 5.89 28.85
CA SER A 194 39.84 6.58 30.11
C SER A 194 38.60 5.94 30.76
N LEU A 195 37.53 5.76 29.98
CA LEU A 195 36.28 5.19 30.48
C LEU A 195 36.45 3.73 30.94
N ARG A 196 37.24 2.92 30.21
CA ARG A 196 37.58 1.54 30.63
C ARG A 196 38.32 1.52 31.97
N ALA A 197 39.30 2.41 32.14
CA ALA A 197 40.06 2.53 33.39
C ALA A 197 39.15 2.91 34.55
N LEU A 198 38.27 3.90 34.36
CA LEU A 198 37.33 4.33 35.38
C LEU A 198 36.33 3.22 35.77
N ILE A 199 35.86 2.44 34.80
CA ILE A 199 34.97 1.29 35.04
C ILE A 199 35.66 0.23 35.91
N VAL A 200 36.94 -0.07 35.61
CA VAL A 200 37.74 -1.01 36.41
C VAL A 200 37.99 -0.48 37.83
N ASP A 201 38.29 0.82 37.96
CA ASP A 201 38.47 1.47 39.25
C ASP A 201 37.18 1.41 40.09
N VAL A 202 36.04 1.75 39.49
CA VAL A 202 34.72 1.71 40.14
C VAL A 202 34.37 0.28 40.55
N PHE A 203 34.58 -0.70 39.67
CA PHE A 203 34.39 -2.11 40.00
C PHE A 203 35.21 -2.50 41.24
N THR A 204 36.51 -2.20 41.22
CA THR A 204 37.45 -2.49 42.31
C THR A 204 37.01 -1.82 43.62
N LEU A 205 36.59 -0.56 43.56
CA LEU A 205 36.12 0.21 44.72
C LEU A 205 34.83 -0.34 45.30
N VAL A 206 33.91 -0.84 44.46
CA VAL A 206 32.67 -1.48 44.92
C VAL A 206 32.96 -2.77 45.68
N ILE A 207 33.83 -3.64 45.15
CA ILE A 207 34.21 -4.87 45.85
C ILE A 207 34.85 -4.55 47.20
N LYS A 208 35.78 -3.59 47.22
CA LYS A 208 36.41 -3.12 48.46
C LYS A 208 35.39 -2.56 49.45
N PHE A 209 34.48 -1.71 48.98
CA PHE A 209 33.40 -1.16 49.81
C PHE A 209 32.54 -2.27 50.43
N CYS A 210 32.16 -3.28 49.64
CA CYS A 210 31.35 -4.39 50.13
C CYS A 210 32.11 -5.22 51.17
N ARG A 211 33.39 -5.56 50.91
CA ARG A 211 34.25 -6.28 51.87
C ARG A 211 34.44 -5.49 53.17
N GLU A 212 34.80 -4.21 53.08
CA GLU A 212 34.97 -3.33 54.24
C GLU A 212 33.67 -3.22 55.08
N THR A 213 32.52 -3.23 54.42
CA THR A 213 31.21 -3.18 55.07
C THR A 213 30.89 -4.50 55.78
N VAL A 214 31.14 -5.64 55.14
CA VAL A 214 31.02 -6.96 55.75
C VAL A 214 31.95 -7.11 56.95
N ASP A 215 33.21 -6.70 56.84
CA ASP A 215 34.20 -6.75 57.92
C ASP A 215 33.79 -5.88 59.10
N TYR A 216 33.31 -4.65 58.80
CA TYR A 216 32.76 -3.74 59.80
C TYR A 216 31.65 -4.40 60.60
N PHE A 217 30.76 -5.11 59.91
CA PHE A 217 29.70 -5.84 60.55
C PHE A 217 30.21 -7.08 61.29
N ALA A 218 31.09 -7.89 60.73
CA ALA A 218 31.56 -9.16 61.32
C ALA A 218 32.11 -8.95 62.73
N GLN A 219 32.96 -7.93 62.94
CA GLN A 219 33.68 -7.71 64.20
C GLN A 219 32.78 -7.34 65.40
N ARG A 220 32.29 -8.33 66.17
CA ARG A 220 31.35 -8.14 67.31
C ARG A 220 31.94 -7.39 68.50
N LYS A 221 33.22 -7.61 68.80
CA LYS A 221 33.89 -7.07 70.01
C LYS A 221 34.56 -5.70 69.80
N ARG A 222 34.88 -5.32 68.56
CA ARG A 222 35.39 -3.96 68.21
C ARG A 222 34.27 -2.94 67.96
N ARG A 223 33.01 -3.39 67.89
CA ARG A 223 31.81 -2.57 67.60
C ARG A 223 31.50 -1.49 68.64
N LEU A 224 31.86 -1.68 69.93
CA LEU A 224 31.65 -0.64 70.95
C LEU A 224 32.71 0.46 70.88
N ALA A 225 33.97 0.11 70.58
CA ALA A 225 35.06 1.09 70.47
C ALA A 225 35.02 1.90 69.16
N LYS A 226 34.46 1.32 68.08
CA LYS A 226 34.36 1.96 66.76
C LYS A 226 32.99 2.58 66.46
N ALA A 227 32.00 2.51 67.34
CA ALA A 227 30.68 3.14 67.12
C ALA A 227 30.74 4.67 66.99
N LEU A 228 31.88 5.30 67.29
CA LEU A 228 32.14 6.73 67.09
C LEU A 228 33.05 7.04 65.89
N SER A 229 33.58 6.02 65.20
CA SER A 229 34.27 6.25 63.94
C SER A 229 33.23 6.07 62.83
N PRO A 230 32.89 7.12 62.05
CA PRO A 230 32.12 6.92 60.83
C PRO A 230 32.80 5.80 60.03
N LEU A 231 31.99 4.96 59.38
CA LEU A 231 32.47 4.00 58.38
C LEU A 231 33.57 4.69 57.58
N LYS A 232 34.68 4.03 57.23
CA LYS A 232 35.77 4.69 56.50
C LYS A 232 35.24 5.22 55.15
N LEU A 233 34.72 6.45 55.14
CA LEU A 233 34.03 7.09 54.01
C LEU A 233 34.98 7.32 52.84
N LYS A 234 36.28 7.04 52.99
CA LYS A 234 37.29 7.20 51.94
C LYS A 234 36.92 6.40 50.70
N THR A 235 36.55 5.12 50.83
CA THR A 235 36.17 4.28 49.70
C THR A 235 34.91 4.81 49.01
N LEU A 236 33.90 5.24 49.80
CA LEU A 236 32.67 5.83 49.28
C LEU A 236 32.94 7.17 48.57
N THR A 237 33.75 8.06 49.14
CA THR A 237 34.12 9.34 48.52
C THR A 237 34.90 9.13 47.23
N SER A 238 35.86 8.21 47.21
CA SER A 238 36.59 7.84 45.98
C SER A 238 35.64 7.27 44.93
N LEU A 239 34.69 6.44 45.34
CA LEU A 239 33.68 5.87 44.46
C LEU A 239 32.76 6.96 43.87
N ARG A 240 32.32 7.94 44.68
CA ARG A 240 31.55 9.10 44.19
C ARG A 240 32.31 9.91 43.15
N ILE A 241 33.60 10.19 43.41
CA ILE A 241 34.46 10.93 42.47
C ILE A 241 34.56 10.14 41.16
N LYS A 242 34.88 8.86 41.23
CA LYS A 242 35.04 8.02 40.04
C LYS A 242 33.74 7.84 39.24
N LEU A 243 32.60 7.72 39.92
CA LEU A 243 31.29 7.68 39.26
C LEU A 243 30.96 9.01 38.57
N SER A 244 31.34 10.14 39.17
CA SER A 244 31.17 11.45 38.52
C SER A 244 32.07 11.61 37.29
N GLU A 245 33.32 11.12 37.35
CA GLU A 245 34.24 11.10 36.21
C GLU A 245 33.70 10.22 35.07
N ILE A 246 33.13 9.04 35.38
CA ILE A 246 32.47 8.18 34.39
C ILE A 246 31.33 8.94 33.70
N LYS A 247 30.50 9.64 34.48
CA LYS A 247 29.37 10.40 33.92
C LYS A 247 29.83 11.50 32.96
N GLU A 248 30.91 12.20 33.31
CA GLU A 248 31.51 13.24 32.47
C GLU A 248 32.07 12.65 31.17
N GLU A 249 32.86 11.57 31.26
CA GLU A 249 33.41 10.86 30.10
C GLU A 249 32.32 10.29 29.18
N CYS A 250 31.26 9.71 29.76
CA CYS A 250 30.10 9.28 28.97
C CYS A 250 29.45 10.45 28.22
N THR A 251 29.33 11.61 28.88
CA THR A 251 28.74 12.80 28.24
C THR A 251 29.62 13.28 27.08
N ILE A 252 30.94 13.33 27.27
CA ILE A 252 31.89 13.70 26.22
C ILE A 252 31.78 12.74 25.03
N ALA A 253 31.84 11.43 25.28
CA ALA A 253 31.76 10.43 24.22
C ALA A 253 30.44 10.50 23.42
N THR A 254 29.30 10.72 24.11
CA THR A 254 28.01 10.90 23.42
C THR A 254 27.95 12.17 22.59
N LEU A 255 28.57 13.26 23.03
CA LEU A 255 28.62 14.52 22.26
C LEU A 255 29.48 14.39 21.00
N GLU A 256 30.59 13.65 21.08
CA GLU A 256 31.44 13.36 19.92
C GLU A 256 30.70 12.51 18.88
N GLU A 257 29.99 11.48 19.32
CA GLU A 257 29.16 10.64 18.43
C GLU A 257 28.03 11.43 17.76
N LEU A 258 27.37 12.32 18.51
CA LEU A 258 26.36 13.23 17.96
C LEU A 258 26.94 14.18 16.91
N ALA A 259 28.16 14.69 17.14
CA ALA A 259 28.84 15.57 16.19
C ALA A 259 29.16 14.84 14.87
N GLU A 260 29.66 13.61 14.96
CA GLU A 260 29.97 12.79 13.78
C GLU A 260 28.68 12.40 13.02
N THR A 261 27.64 12.02 13.74
CA THR A 261 26.33 11.70 13.14
C THR A 261 25.75 12.90 12.41
N ARG A 262 25.86 14.11 13.00
CA ARG A 262 25.42 15.35 12.36
C ARG A 262 26.19 15.64 11.08
N LYS A 263 27.50 15.40 11.06
CA LYS A 263 28.33 15.56 9.88
C LYS A 263 27.91 14.59 8.76
N SER A 264 27.71 13.32 9.09
CA SER A 264 27.22 12.33 8.12
C SER A 264 25.85 12.73 7.55
N LEU A 265 24.92 13.23 8.39
CA LEU A 265 23.62 13.70 7.94
C LEU A 265 23.72 14.85 6.93
N THR A 266 24.65 15.80 7.16
CA THR A 266 24.86 16.90 6.22
C THR A 266 25.42 16.45 4.88
N GLU A 267 26.29 15.42 4.86
CA GLU A 267 26.83 14.85 3.63
C GLU A 267 25.74 14.12 2.83
N VAL A 268 24.88 13.35 3.51
CA VAL A 268 23.72 12.69 2.89
C VAL A 268 22.74 13.71 2.31
N GLN A 269 22.49 14.81 3.03
CA GLN A 269 21.58 15.86 2.57
C GLN A 269 22.10 16.58 1.32
N GLU A 270 23.41 16.80 1.22
CA GLU A 270 24.05 17.38 0.03
C GLU A 270 24.00 16.40 -1.17
N GLN A 271 24.16 15.10 -0.93
CA GLN A 271 23.98 14.08 -1.98
C GLN A 271 22.54 14.06 -2.52
N LEU A 272 21.55 14.12 -1.63
CA LEU A 272 20.13 14.21 -2.02
C LEU A 272 19.86 15.44 -2.90
N ARG A 273 20.40 16.60 -2.51
CA ARG A 273 20.22 17.85 -3.29
C ARG A 273 20.80 17.74 -4.70
N ARG A 274 21.94 17.07 -4.86
CA ARG A 274 22.54 16.81 -6.19
C ARG A 274 21.69 15.84 -7.02
N MET A 275 21.14 14.80 -6.39
CA MET A 275 20.22 13.86 -7.05
C MET A 275 18.94 14.55 -7.54
N GLU A 276 18.33 15.44 -6.74
CA GLU A 276 17.14 16.20 -7.14
C GLU A 276 17.38 17.03 -8.41
N THR A 277 18.51 17.76 -8.46
CA THR A 277 18.84 18.56 -9.66
C THR A 277 19.06 17.73 -10.92
N THR A 278 19.50 16.48 -10.79
CA THR A 278 19.68 15.56 -11.93
C THR A 278 18.35 14.88 -12.33
N GLY A 279 17.46 14.66 -11.36
CA GLY A 279 16.11 14.14 -11.58
C GLY A 279 15.21 15.10 -12.35
N ASP A 280 15.32 16.40 -12.10
CA ASP A 280 14.51 17.40 -12.79
C ASP A 280 14.87 17.53 -14.29
N ASP A 281 16.15 17.44 -14.63
CA ASP A 281 16.62 17.48 -16.03
C ASP A 281 16.16 16.24 -16.82
N THR A 282 16.24 15.05 -16.22
CA THR A 282 15.78 13.81 -16.86
C THR A 282 14.26 13.81 -17.07
N ASN A 283 13.48 14.29 -16.09
CA ASN A 283 12.04 14.45 -16.23
C ASN A 283 11.65 15.42 -17.35
N LEU A 284 12.37 16.53 -17.50
CA LEU A 284 12.12 17.50 -18.57
C LEU A 284 12.35 16.87 -19.96
N ARG A 285 13.44 16.10 -20.13
CA ARG A 285 13.77 15.42 -21.40
C ARG A 285 12.75 14.34 -21.76
N VAL A 286 12.29 13.56 -20.77
CA VAL A 286 11.23 12.56 -20.99
C VAL A 286 9.93 13.22 -21.42
N ARG A 287 9.53 14.32 -20.77
CA ARG A 287 8.31 15.06 -21.13
C ARG A 287 8.40 15.64 -22.54
N GLN A 288 9.53 16.26 -22.90
CA GLN A 288 9.76 16.77 -24.25
C GLN A 288 9.74 15.67 -25.31
N GLY A 289 10.34 14.50 -25.02
CA GLY A 289 10.28 13.33 -25.90
C GLY A 289 8.86 12.81 -26.10
N HIS A 290 8.05 12.77 -25.02
CA HIS A 290 6.66 12.34 -25.10
C HIS A 290 5.80 13.32 -25.92
N GLU A 291 5.95 14.62 -25.71
CA GLU A 291 5.23 15.64 -26.49
C GLU A 291 5.60 15.57 -27.98
N TRP A 292 6.87 15.33 -28.31
CA TRP A 292 7.30 15.17 -29.70
C TRP A 292 6.69 13.93 -30.36
N LEU A 293 6.68 12.78 -29.67
CA LEU A 293 6.04 11.57 -30.17
C LEU A 293 4.53 11.78 -30.38
N GLN A 294 3.84 12.43 -29.43
CA GLN A 294 2.42 12.73 -29.57
C GLN A 294 2.12 13.62 -30.78
N ARG A 295 2.94 14.66 -31.02
CA ARG A 295 2.81 15.53 -32.21
C ARG A 295 3.10 14.79 -33.50
N SER A 296 4.13 13.94 -33.52
CA SER A 296 4.47 13.12 -34.69
C SER A 296 3.33 12.16 -35.05
N HIS A 297 2.78 11.45 -34.06
CA HIS A 297 1.64 10.55 -34.25
C HIS A 297 0.37 11.29 -34.69
N SER A 298 0.10 12.47 -34.12
CA SER A 298 -1.07 13.28 -34.49
C SER A 298 -0.98 13.79 -35.93
N ASN A 299 0.21 14.24 -36.34
CA ASN A 299 0.45 14.70 -37.72
C ASN A 299 0.33 13.56 -38.73
N SER A 300 0.90 12.38 -38.43
CA SER A 300 0.78 11.20 -39.30
C SER A 300 -0.67 10.75 -39.43
N ARG A 301 -1.40 10.68 -38.31
CA ARG A 301 -2.84 10.33 -38.29
C ARG A 301 -3.67 11.30 -39.12
N GLY A 302 -3.41 12.60 -38.99
CA GLY A 302 -4.10 13.63 -39.77
C GLY A 302 -3.88 13.46 -41.27
N ALA A 303 -2.64 13.15 -41.68
CA ALA A 303 -2.30 12.90 -43.08
C ALA A 303 -2.99 11.65 -43.65
N GLU A 304 -2.99 10.53 -42.90
CA GLU A 304 -3.63 9.27 -43.32
C GLU A 304 -5.16 9.42 -43.45
N LEU A 305 -5.81 10.04 -42.46
CA LEU A 305 -7.25 10.32 -42.52
C LEU A 305 -7.58 11.25 -43.70
N GLN A 306 -6.74 12.25 -43.98
CA GLN A 306 -6.94 13.16 -45.09
C GLN A 306 -6.81 12.46 -46.45
N GLU A 307 -5.90 11.51 -46.58
CA GLU A 307 -5.77 10.72 -47.81
C GLU A 307 -6.99 9.82 -48.03
N ILE A 308 -7.44 9.11 -47.00
CA ILE A 308 -8.61 8.23 -47.11
C ILE A 308 -9.88 9.03 -47.39
N ARG A 309 -10.01 10.21 -46.79
CA ARG A 309 -11.05 11.17 -47.14
C ARG A 309 -11.03 11.54 -48.62
N GLN A 310 -9.85 11.85 -49.17
CA GLN A 310 -9.70 12.15 -50.60
C GLN A 310 -10.06 10.95 -51.47
N ALA A 311 -9.62 9.75 -51.10
CA ALA A 311 -9.94 8.51 -51.82
C ALA A 311 -11.44 8.18 -51.79
N LEU A 312 -12.13 8.48 -50.68
CA LEU A 312 -13.58 8.36 -50.55
C LEU A 312 -14.34 9.45 -51.33
N GLY A 313 -13.66 10.50 -51.80
CA GLY A 313 -14.27 11.63 -52.49
C GLY A 313 -15.18 12.48 -51.60
N LEU A 314 -14.93 12.49 -50.29
CA LEU A 314 -15.69 13.30 -49.33
C LEU A 314 -15.26 14.76 -49.40
N LYS A 315 -16.19 15.67 -49.72
CA LYS A 315 -15.88 17.11 -49.81
C LYS A 315 -15.73 17.72 -48.42
N SER A 316 -15.02 18.85 -48.32
CA SER A 316 -14.93 19.62 -47.06
C SER A 316 -16.29 20.05 -46.50
N SER A 317 -17.28 20.27 -47.37
CA SER A 317 -18.66 20.60 -47.00
C SER A 317 -19.47 19.43 -46.45
N ASP A 318 -19.04 18.19 -46.71
CA ASP A 318 -19.74 16.98 -46.28
C ASP A 318 -19.31 16.55 -44.85
N ASP A 319 -18.38 17.29 -44.25
CA ASP A 319 -17.67 16.97 -43.01
C ASP A 319 -18.09 17.90 -41.86
N ILE A 320 -19.40 18.05 -41.72
CA ILE A 320 -19.92 18.62 -40.49
C ILE A 320 -19.76 17.51 -39.45
N SER A 321 -18.93 17.73 -38.42
CA SER A 321 -18.73 16.76 -37.35
C SER A 321 -20.08 16.29 -36.80
N LEU A 322 -20.20 15.00 -36.50
CA LEU A 322 -21.43 14.46 -35.88
C LEU A 322 -21.78 15.17 -34.57
N THR A 323 -20.78 15.70 -33.85
CA THR A 323 -20.97 16.53 -32.65
C THR A 323 -21.72 17.83 -32.92
N VAL A 324 -21.72 18.30 -34.17
CA VAL A 324 -22.44 19.49 -34.63
C VAL A 324 -23.74 19.10 -35.34
N ILE A 325 -23.72 18.06 -36.20
CA ILE A 325 -24.92 17.61 -36.93
C ILE A 325 -25.99 17.14 -35.96
N ILE A 326 -25.65 16.27 -35.00
CA ILE A 326 -26.64 15.60 -34.14
C ILE A 326 -27.44 16.63 -33.32
N PRO A 327 -26.84 17.59 -32.59
CA PRO A 327 -27.61 18.60 -31.86
C PRO A 327 -28.42 19.52 -32.76
N ARG A 328 -27.87 19.90 -33.92
CA ARG A 328 -28.60 20.74 -34.89
C ARG A 328 -29.81 20.01 -35.46
N TYR A 329 -29.64 18.75 -35.84
CA TYR A 329 -30.70 17.92 -36.38
C TYR A 329 -31.75 17.60 -35.32
N PHE A 330 -31.33 17.35 -34.08
CA PHE A 330 -32.22 17.23 -32.92
C PHE A 330 -33.09 18.48 -32.76
N ALA A 331 -32.48 19.66 -32.64
CA ALA A 331 -33.20 20.92 -32.43
C ALA A 331 -34.20 21.19 -33.56
N MET A 332 -33.82 20.90 -34.80
CA MET A 332 -34.71 21.05 -35.96
C MET A 332 -35.90 20.09 -35.91
N LEU A 333 -35.70 18.82 -35.52
CA LEU A 333 -36.79 17.87 -35.33
C LEU A 333 -37.68 18.26 -34.14
N GLN A 334 -37.11 18.85 -33.08
CA GLN A 334 -37.88 19.35 -31.94
C GLN A 334 -38.76 20.55 -32.31
N ASP A 335 -38.19 21.54 -32.99
CA ASP A 335 -38.90 22.74 -33.49
C ASP A 335 -40.09 22.34 -34.38
N GLU A 336 -39.89 21.37 -35.28
CA GLU A 336 -40.94 20.91 -36.19
C GLU A 336 -42.05 20.09 -35.48
N PHE A 337 -41.70 19.20 -34.54
CA PHE A 337 -42.65 18.20 -34.03
C PHE A 337 -43.05 18.35 -32.56
N LEU A 338 -42.31 19.10 -31.73
CA LEU A 338 -42.58 19.25 -30.29
C LEU A 338 -43.24 20.59 -29.92
N ASP A 339 -42.92 21.69 -30.60
CA ASP A 339 -43.39 23.05 -30.24
C ASP A 339 -44.86 23.33 -30.62
N LEU A 340 -45.61 22.32 -31.06
CA LEU A 340 -46.97 22.45 -31.59
C LEU A 340 -48.10 22.04 -30.63
N ALA A 341 -47.85 21.78 -29.33
CA ALA A 341 -48.93 21.36 -28.41
C ALA A 341 -48.79 21.89 -26.97
N ASP A 342 -49.81 22.63 -26.52
CA ASP A 342 -50.04 23.07 -25.14
C ASP A 342 -50.82 22.03 -24.28
N ASP A 343 -51.20 20.88 -24.83
CA ASP A 343 -52.00 19.86 -24.11
C ASP A 343 -51.15 18.67 -23.61
N GLU A 344 -51.37 18.31 -22.33
CA GLU A 344 -50.47 17.58 -21.42
C GLU A 344 -50.07 16.14 -21.80
N GLU A 345 -50.60 15.53 -22.85
CA GLU A 345 -50.13 14.22 -23.30
C GLU A 345 -50.12 14.17 -24.82
N ASN A 346 -49.12 14.82 -25.40
CA ASN A 346 -48.92 14.72 -26.83
C ASN A 346 -48.22 13.37 -27.15
N PRO A 347 -48.92 12.35 -27.70
CA PRO A 347 -48.28 11.09 -28.11
C PRO A 347 -47.16 11.30 -29.15
N ARG A 348 -47.05 12.52 -29.71
CA ARG A 348 -46.06 12.94 -30.72
C ARG A 348 -44.64 13.12 -30.18
N GLN A 349 -44.42 13.04 -28.86
CA GLN A 349 -43.08 13.20 -28.30
C GLN A 349 -42.29 11.89 -28.30
N MET A 350 -41.55 11.63 -29.39
CA MET A 350 -40.58 10.55 -29.41
C MET A 350 -39.48 10.83 -28.38
N SER A 351 -39.41 10.00 -27.35
CA SER A 351 -38.44 10.11 -26.26
C SER A 351 -37.79 8.77 -25.98
N TRP A 352 -36.64 8.78 -25.30
CA TRP A 352 -35.94 7.56 -24.95
C TRP A 352 -36.78 6.57 -24.12
N PRO A 353 -37.57 7.00 -23.11
CA PRO A 353 -38.51 6.11 -22.42
C PRO A 353 -39.57 5.50 -23.34
N VAL A 354 -40.10 6.26 -24.30
CA VAL A 354 -41.08 5.76 -25.28
C VAL A 354 -40.46 4.69 -26.17
N LEU A 355 -39.25 4.92 -26.68
CA LEU A 355 -38.51 3.91 -27.45
C LEU A 355 -38.27 2.64 -26.64
N LYS A 356 -37.81 2.77 -25.39
CA LYS A 356 -37.59 1.63 -24.49
C LYS A 356 -38.86 0.90 -24.05
N LYS A 357 -40.03 1.55 -24.12
CA LYS A 357 -41.30 0.88 -23.86
C LYS A 357 -41.74 0.04 -25.06
N GLU A 358 -41.31 0.39 -26.26
CA GLU A 358 -41.62 -0.38 -27.45
C GLU A 358 -40.87 -1.73 -27.43
N LYS A 359 -41.63 -2.81 -27.59
CA LYS A 359 -41.15 -4.17 -27.37
C LYS A 359 -40.06 -4.58 -28.37
N LYS A 360 -40.22 -4.26 -29.66
CA LYS A 360 -39.25 -4.61 -30.69
C LYS A 360 -37.94 -3.85 -30.55
N PHE A 361 -37.99 -2.58 -30.17
CA PHE A 361 -36.84 -1.74 -29.91
C PHE A 361 -36.05 -2.26 -28.70
N SER A 362 -36.73 -2.51 -27.58
CA SER A 362 -36.05 -3.05 -26.38
C SER A 362 -35.48 -4.44 -26.63
N GLN A 363 -36.21 -5.32 -27.33
CA GLN A 363 -35.68 -6.61 -27.74
C GLN A 363 -34.42 -6.46 -28.61
N TRP A 364 -34.43 -5.57 -29.60
CA TRP A 364 -33.26 -5.32 -30.45
C TRP A 364 -32.07 -4.77 -29.65
N LEU A 365 -32.32 -3.83 -28.74
CA LEU A 365 -31.31 -3.19 -27.90
C LEU A 365 -30.65 -4.19 -26.94
N GLU A 366 -31.44 -5.05 -26.31
CA GLU A 366 -30.98 -6.02 -25.29
C GLU A 366 -30.39 -7.30 -25.91
N LYS A 367 -30.73 -7.61 -27.16
CA LYS A 367 -30.29 -8.85 -27.81
C LYS A 367 -28.76 -8.91 -27.90
N GLU A 368 -28.18 -10.05 -27.56
CA GLU A 368 -26.71 -10.22 -27.58
C GLU A 368 -26.14 -10.45 -28.98
N GLU A 369 -26.97 -10.91 -29.91
CA GLU A 369 -26.58 -11.19 -31.29
C GLU A 369 -26.62 -9.92 -32.15
N SER A 370 -25.83 -9.94 -33.22
CA SER A 370 -25.90 -8.93 -34.28
C SER A 370 -27.30 -8.91 -34.92
N SER A 371 -27.88 -7.72 -35.05
CA SER A 371 -29.27 -7.57 -35.50
C SER A 371 -29.56 -6.20 -36.11
N ILE A 372 -30.49 -6.18 -37.07
CA ILE A 372 -31.04 -4.97 -37.67
C ILE A 372 -32.44 -4.72 -37.11
N LEU A 373 -32.74 -3.47 -36.75
CA LEU A 373 -34.08 -3.00 -36.46
C LEU A 373 -34.48 -1.96 -37.49
N LEU A 374 -35.59 -2.22 -38.19
CA LEU A 374 -36.19 -1.29 -39.13
C LEU A 374 -37.41 -0.62 -38.50
N LEU A 375 -37.34 0.70 -38.32
CA LEU A 375 -38.44 1.53 -37.87
C LEU A 375 -39.02 2.30 -39.07
N GLY A 376 -40.35 2.22 -39.22
CA GLY A 376 -41.09 2.97 -40.22
C GLY A 376 -42.38 3.53 -39.65
N GLY A 377 -42.72 4.75 -40.05
CA GLY A 377 -43.97 5.42 -39.68
C GLY A 377 -44.21 6.62 -40.57
N ASP A 378 -45.48 6.93 -40.82
CA ASP A 378 -45.88 8.10 -41.59
C ASP A 378 -46.00 9.34 -40.67
N ASN A 379 -45.83 10.53 -41.23
CA ASN A 379 -46.16 11.78 -40.53
C ASN A 379 -47.69 11.98 -40.45
N TRP A 380 -48.15 12.81 -39.53
CA TRP A 380 -49.56 13.16 -39.38
C TRP A 380 -50.12 13.85 -40.62
N SER A 381 -51.38 13.55 -40.97
CA SER A 381 -52.07 14.04 -42.17
C SER A 381 -52.06 15.56 -42.32
N ASP A 382 -52.04 16.30 -41.21
CA ASP A 382 -52.10 17.77 -41.21
C ASP A 382 -50.71 18.42 -41.36
N SER A 383 -49.64 17.62 -41.24
CA SER A 383 -48.24 18.04 -41.39
C SER A 383 -47.63 17.66 -42.74
N SER A 384 -48.47 17.42 -43.76
CA SER A 384 -48.06 16.91 -45.09
C SER A 384 -47.10 17.83 -45.87
N SER A 385 -46.78 19.02 -45.34
CA SER A 385 -45.87 19.97 -45.96
C SER A 385 -44.40 19.70 -45.67
N THR A 386 -44.06 18.90 -44.65
CA THR A 386 -42.66 18.78 -44.23
C THR A 386 -42.00 17.49 -44.70
N VAL A 387 -40.79 17.67 -45.24
CA VAL A 387 -39.97 16.58 -45.80
C VAL A 387 -39.37 15.72 -44.67
N LEU A 388 -39.35 16.24 -43.44
CA LEU A 388 -38.82 15.60 -42.23
C LEU A 388 -39.71 14.43 -41.80
N ASN A 389 -39.21 13.53 -40.95
CA ASN A 389 -40.02 12.48 -40.36
C ASN A 389 -39.86 12.52 -38.84
N TRP A 390 -40.96 12.50 -38.10
CA TRP A 390 -40.94 12.58 -36.64
C TRP A 390 -40.18 11.40 -36.00
N LEU A 391 -40.19 10.24 -36.65
CA LEU A 391 -39.48 9.04 -36.22
C LEU A 391 -37.97 9.18 -36.35
N SER A 392 -37.46 10.12 -37.16
CA SER A 392 -36.03 10.45 -37.22
C SER A 392 -35.48 10.92 -35.87
N LEU A 393 -36.35 11.38 -34.95
CA LEU A 393 -35.96 11.69 -33.57
C LEU A 393 -35.45 10.43 -32.85
N ALA A 394 -35.94 9.24 -33.20
CA ALA A 394 -35.43 7.98 -32.67
C ALA A 394 -33.98 7.70 -33.07
N SER A 395 -33.63 7.97 -34.34
CA SER A 395 -32.25 7.88 -34.83
C SER A 395 -31.33 8.79 -34.04
N VAL A 396 -31.76 10.04 -33.82
CA VAL A 396 -30.98 11.02 -33.08
C VAL A 396 -30.83 10.63 -31.62
N LEU A 397 -31.89 10.15 -30.97
CA LEU A 397 -31.84 9.67 -29.60
C LEU A 397 -30.89 8.47 -29.44
N VAL A 398 -30.88 7.53 -30.39
CA VAL A 398 -29.93 6.40 -30.37
C VAL A 398 -28.50 6.86 -30.65
N ALA A 399 -28.32 7.81 -31.58
CA ALA A 399 -27.03 8.41 -31.85
C ALA A 399 -26.48 9.23 -30.66
N GLN A 400 -27.36 9.82 -29.84
CA GLN A 400 -27.00 10.54 -28.61
C GLN A 400 -26.87 9.60 -27.40
N ALA A 401 -27.63 8.51 -27.36
CA ALA A 401 -27.69 7.62 -26.21
C ALA A 401 -26.28 7.11 -25.88
N HIS A 402 -25.82 7.47 -24.69
CA HIS A 402 -24.56 7.02 -24.12
C HIS A 402 -24.75 5.58 -23.64
N SER A 403 -24.94 4.66 -24.58
CA SER A 403 -24.84 3.23 -24.27
C SER A 403 -23.37 2.86 -24.11
N ASP A 404 -23.10 1.84 -23.30
CA ASP A 404 -21.78 1.19 -23.14
C ASP A 404 -21.19 0.65 -24.45
N ALA A 405 -21.85 0.89 -25.59
CA ALA A 405 -21.30 0.58 -26.88
C ALA A 405 -19.98 1.33 -27.09
N THR A 406 -18.91 0.54 -27.23
CA THR A 406 -17.55 1.01 -27.50
C THR A 406 -17.45 1.84 -28.78
N PHE A 407 -18.41 1.75 -29.70
CA PHE A 407 -18.26 2.28 -31.05
C PHE A 407 -19.59 2.54 -31.78
N ARG A 408 -19.70 3.70 -32.47
CA ARG A 408 -20.94 4.14 -33.13
C ARG A 408 -20.67 4.82 -34.48
N LEU A 409 -21.43 4.45 -35.49
CA LEU A 409 -21.42 5.07 -36.82
C LEU A 409 -22.81 5.61 -37.13
N ASN A 410 -22.90 6.85 -37.64
CA ASN A 410 -24.19 7.50 -37.85
C ASN A 410 -24.23 8.18 -39.22
N TYR A 411 -25.36 8.06 -39.92
CA TYR A 411 -25.58 8.83 -41.13
C TYR A 411 -27.04 9.27 -41.25
N PHE A 412 -27.24 10.55 -41.48
CA PHE A 412 -28.55 11.17 -41.62
C PHE A 412 -28.72 11.63 -43.08
N CYS A 413 -29.56 10.94 -43.86
CA CYS A 413 -29.78 11.27 -45.27
C CYS A 413 -30.54 12.59 -45.46
N GLN A 414 -31.13 13.10 -44.38
CA GLN A 414 -31.78 14.39 -44.32
C GLN A 414 -31.37 15.10 -43.04
N THR A 415 -30.83 16.31 -43.16
CA THR A 415 -30.42 17.16 -42.02
C THR A 415 -30.92 18.60 -42.16
N ASP A 416 -31.83 18.85 -43.10
CA ASP A 416 -32.36 20.17 -43.44
C ASP A 416 -33.80 20.04 -43.96
N TYR A 417 -34.58 21.12 -43.82
CA TYR A 417 -35.92 21.29 -44.37
C TYR A 417 -35.91 21.27 -45.90
N ALA A 418 -34.88 21.84 -46.51
CA ALA A 418 -34.80 22.06 -47.95
C ALA A 418 -34.11 20.94 -48.73
N ASN A 419 -34.37 19.66 -48.39
CA ASN A 419 -33.75 18.53 -49.10
C ASN A 419 -34.36 18.34 -50.50
N SER A 420 -33.95 19.19 -51.44
CA SER A 420 -34.32 19.08 -52.85
C SER A 420 -33.87 17.74 -53.42
N ARG A 421 -34.54 17.24 -54.46
CA ARG A 421 -34.15 15.97 -55.12
C ARG A 421 -32.68 15.97 -55.57
N SER A 422 -32.12 17.13 -55.94
CA SER A 422 -30.71 17.29 -56.31
C SER A 422 -29.74 17.28 -55.13
N GLY A 423 -30.21 17.42 -53.89
CA GLY A 423 -29.42 17.35 -52.66
C GLY A 423 -29.34 15.94 -52.06
N ARG A 424 -30.11 14.98 -52.58
CA ARG A 424 -30.14 13.60 -52.08
C ARG A 424 -28.79 12.93 -52.27
N ARG A 425 -28.38 12.17 -51.25
CA ARG A 425 -27.08 11.46 -51.24
C ARG A 425 -27.27 10.04 -51.73
N SER A 426 -26.32 9.53 -52.51
CA SER A 426 -26.35 8.13 -52.94
C SER A 426 -26.02 7.19 -51.77
N PHE A 427 -26.43 5.93 -51.84
CA PHE A 427 -26.06 4.93 -50.83
C PHE A 427 -24.53 4.75 -50.73
N SER A 428 -23.80 4.88 -51.85
CA SER A 428 -22.33 4.89 -51.82
C SER A 428 -21.79 6.04 -50.94
N ALA A 429 -22.42 7.22 -50.97
CA ALA A 429 -22.04 8.33 -50.09
C ALA A 429 -22.29 8.02 -48.60
N VAL A 430 -23.38 7.31 -48.28
CA VAL A 430 -23.66 6.81 -46.92
C VAL A 430 -22.50 5.93 -46.45
N ILE A 431 -22.17 4.88 -47.21
CA ILE A 431 -21.11 3.93 -46.84
C ILE A 431 -19.74 4.61 -46.77
N ARG A 432 -19.42 5.53 -47.71
CA ARG A 432 -18.17 6.31 -47.66
C ARG A 432 -18.02 7.05 -46.33
N ASN A 433 -19.11 7.65 -45.85
CA ASN A 433 -19.11 8.33 -44.55
C ASN A 433 -18.96 7.34 -43.39
N LEU A 434 -19.61 6.17 -43.44
CA LEU A 434 -19.43 5.14 -42.40
C LEU A 434 -17.99 4.62 -42.35
N VAL A 435 -17.35 4.40 -43.50
CA VAL A 435 -15.94 4.00 -43.60
C VAL A 435 -15.04 5.09 -43.03
N TYR A 436 -15.29 6.35 -43.35
CA TYR A 436 -14.52 7.48 -42.82
C TYR A 436 -14.68 7.62 -41.30
N GLN A 437 -15.90 7.56 -40.78
CA GLN A 437 -16.16 7.57 -39.34
C GLN A 437 -15.48 6.39 -38.65
N PHE A 438 -15.46 5.21 -39.31
CA PHE A 438 -14.77 4.05 -38.76
C PHE A 438 -13.26 4.28 -38.67
N ALA A 439 -12.67 4.77 -39.75
CA ALA A 439 -11.27 5.16 -39.83
C ALA A 439 -10.90 6.21 -38.77
N GLU A 440 -11.74 7.23 -38.59
CA GLU A 440 -11.53 8.30 -37.63
C GLU A 440 -11.50 7.77 -36.19
N GLN A 441 -12.44 6.88 -35.84
CA GLN A 441 -12.56 6.31 -34.51
C GLN A 441 -11.58 5.14 -34.24
N ARG A 442 -11.06 4.46 -35.27
CA ARG A 442 -10.06 3.38 -35.17
C ARG A 442 -8.81 3.65 -36.02
N PRO A 443 -7.95 4.60 -35.60
CA PRO A 443 -6.77 4.97 -36.40
C PRO A 443 -5.76 3.84 -36.56
N GLN A 444 -5.64 2.94 -35.58
CA GLN A 444 -4.74 1.78 -35.73
C GLN A 444 -5.26 0.81 -36.80
N ALA A 445 -6.58 0.56 -36.81
CA ALA A 445 -7.19 -0.30 -37.81
C ALA A 445 -7.02 0.29 -39.22
N LEU A 446 -7.12 1.62 -39.30
CA LEU A 446 -6.85 2.37 -40.52
C LEU A 446 -5.42 2.16 -41.02
N HIS A 447 -4.43 2.33 -40.16
CA HIS A 447 -3.02 2.20 -40.52
C HIS A 447 -2.71 0.80 -41.06
N GLU A 448 -3.17 -0.25 -40.37
CA GLU A 448 -2.92 -1.65 -40.73
C GLU A 448 -3.60 -2.07 -42.05
N ARG A 449 -4.74 -1.48 -42.41
CA ARG A 449 -5.50 -1.82 -43.63
C ARG A 449 -5.55 -0.72 -44.67
N ARG A 450 -4.73 0.33 -44.54
CA ARG A 450 -4.76 1.51 -45.41
C ARG A 450 -4.74 1.14 -46.89
N GLU A 451 -3.76 0.34 -47.31
CA GLU A 451 -3.63 -0.07 -48.73
C GLU A 451 -4.84 -0.87 -49.22
N PHE A 452 -5.37 -1.78 -48.40
CA PHE A 452 -6.56 -2.54 -48.73
C PHE A 452 -7.79 -1.63 -48.93
N ILE A 453 -7.98 -0.64 -48.05
CA ILE A 453 -9.06 0.34 -48.18
C ILE A 453 -8.90 1.11 -49.48
N LEU A 454 -7.71 1.66 -49.75
CA LEU A 454 -7.45 2.42 -50.97
C LEU A 454 -7.65 1.57 -52.24
N GLU A 455 -7.25 0.31 -52.23
CA GLU A 455 -7.45 -0.63 -53.33
C GLU A 455 -8.94 -0.94 -53.54
N ALA A 456 -9.68 -1.23 -52.47
CA ALA A 456 -11.12 -1.47 -52.52
C ALA A 456 -11.89 -0.27 -53.09
N LEU A 457 -11.54 0.95 -52.67
CA LEU A 457 -12.16 2.19 -53.16
C LEU A 457 -11.85 2.48 -54.65
N ARG A 458 -10.71 2.01 -55.15
CA ARG A 458 -10.30 2.13 -56.56
C ARG A 458 -10.84 1.00 -57.44
N SER A 459 -11.38 -0.05 -56.83
CA SER A 459 -11.85 -1.23 -57.56
C SER A 459 -13.00 -0.91 -58.51
N VAL A 460 -13.09 -1.66 -59.62
CA VAL A 460 -14.20 -1.54 -60.58
C VAL A 460 -15.56 -1.81 -59.92
N PRO A 461 -15.73 -2.83 -59.05
CA PRO A 461 -17.00 -3.07 -58.36
C PRO A 461 -17.50 -1.88 -57.55
N TRP A 462 -16.60 -1.16 -56.86
CA TRP A 462 -16.96 0.02 -56.05
C TRP A 462 -17.62 1.14 -56.85
N ASN A 463 -17.19 1.32 -58.10
CA ASN A 463 -17.67 2.35 -58.99
C ASN A 463 -18.67 1.79 -60.04
N SER A 464 -19.17 0.57 -59.82
CA SER A 464 -20.16 -0.05 -60.71
C SER A 464 -21.46 0.75 -60.71
N THR A 465 -22.09 0.87 -61.87
CA THR A 465 -23.45 1.41 -62.02
C THR A 465 -24.52 0.40 -61.59
N GLU A 466 -24.15 -0.88 -61.46
CA GLU A 466 -25.02 -1.96 -60.99
C GLU A 466 -25.00 -2.04 -59.46
N TYR A 467 -26.18 -1.97 -58.83
CA TYR A 467 -26.29 -1.90 -57.37
C TYR A 467 -25.84 -3.17 -56.66
N SER A 468 -26.19 -4.35 -57.19
CA SER A 468 -25.78 -5.63 -56.60
C SER A 468 -24.26 -5.68 -56.46
N VAL A 469 -23.54 -5.43 -57.56
CA VAL A 469 -22.08 -5.44 -57.62
C VAL A 469 -21.47 -4.37 -56.71
N SER A 470 -22.01 -3.15 -56.73
CA SER A 470 -21.48 -2.07 -55.88
C SER A 470 -21.79 -2.28 -54.40
N PHE A 471 -22.97 -2.77 -54.05
CA PHE A 471 -23.35 -3.06 -52.66
C PHE A 471 -22.58 -4.24 -52.10
N ASP A 472 -22.32 -5.27 -52.89
CA ASP A 472 -21.45 -6.38 -52.50
C ASP A 472 -20.03 -5.87 -52.20
N ALA A 473 -19.48 -5.01 -53.06
CA ALA A 473 -18.16 -4.41 -52.82
C ALA A 473 -18.13 -3.54 -51.56
N LEU A 474 -19.19 -2.75 -51.33
CA LEU A 474 -19.36 -1.92 -50.13
C LEU A 474 -19.46 -2.79 -48.87
N ALA A 475 -20.25 -3.85 -48.91
CA ALA A 475 -20.41 -4.81 -47.81
C ALA A 475 -19.10 -5.51 -47.49
N GLN A 476 -18.36 -5.97 -48.51
CA GLN A 476 -17.05 -6.59 -48.32
C GLN A 476 -16.05 -5.64 -47.67
N LEU A 477 -16.01 -4.36 -48.06
CA LEU A 477 -15.16 -3.38 -47.39
C LEU A 477 -15.56 -3.22 -45.91
N CYS A 478 -16.85 -3.06 -45.61
CA CYS A 478 -17.34 -2.99 -44.24
C CYS A 478 -17.02 -4.24 -43.43
N ILE A 479 -17.19 -5.44 -43.98
CA ILE A 479 -16.85 -6.71 -43.33
C ILE A 479 -15.37 -6.76 -42.96
N ASN A 480 -14.50 -6.38 -43.90
CA ASN A 480 -13.06 -6.37 -43.65
C ASN A 480 -12.68 -5.37 -42.56
N LEU A 481 -13.25 -4.15 -42.61
CA LEU A 481 -13.01 -3.12 -41.59
C LEU A 481 -13.53 -3.55 -40.21
N PHE A 482 -14.77 -4.02 -40.13
CA PHE A 482 -15.41 -4.41 -38.87
C PHE A 482 -14.78 -5.68 -38.28
N SER A 483 -14.12 -6.51 -39.08
CA SER A 483 -13.38 -7.68 -38.57
C SER A 483 -12.21 -7.30 -37.66
N MET A 484 -11.79 -6.04 -37.69
CA MET A 484 -10.73 -5.49 -36.85
C MET A 484 -11.20 -5.08 -35.45
N CYS A 485 -12.52 -5.08 -35.21
CA CYS A 485 -13.04 -4.91 -33.86
C CYS A 485 -12.59 -6.08 -32.97
N GLN A 486 -12.36 -5.79 -31.69
CA GLN A 486 -11.96 -6.79 -30.71
C GLN A 486 -13.14 -7.70 -30.34
N ALA A 487 -12.85 -8.91 -29.90
CA ALA A 487 -13.88 -9.85 -29.47
C ALA A 487 -14.70 -9.28 -28.29
N GLY A 488 -16.02 -9.29 -28.42
CA GLY A 488 -16.94 -8.74 -27.42
C GLY A 488 -17.25 -7.25 -27.58
N GLU A 489 -16.60 -6.53 -28.50
CA GLU A 489 -16.98 -5.16 -28.82
C GLU A 489 -18.35 -5.10 -29.48
N SER A 490 -19.06 -3.99 -29.23
CA SER A 490 -20.32 -3.70 -29.92
C SER A 490 -20.19 -2.47 -30.82
N LEU A 491 -20.64 -2.62 -32.06
CA LEU A 491 -20.72 -1.59 -33.09
C LEU A 491 -22.19 -1.26 -33.34
N THR A 492 -22.59 -0.02 -33.08
CA THR A 492 -23.93 0.45 -33.44
C THR A 492 -23.88 1.33 -34.69
N ILE A 493 -24.71 1.03 -35.69
CA ILE A 493 -24.84 1.80 -36.93
C ILE A 493 -26.25 2.39 -36.97
N VAL A 494 -26.37 3.71 -37.07
CA VAL A 494 -27.65 4.42 -37.20
C VAL A 494 -27.74 5.02 -38.59
N LEU A 495 -28.73 4.58 -39.38
CA LEU A 495 -29.00 5.12 -40.71
C LEU A 495 -30.41 5.69 -40.74
N ASP A 496 -30.48 7.01 -40.88
CA ASP A 496 -31.72 7.75 -40.90
C ASP A 496 -32.11 8.17 -42.32
N ARG A 497 -33.38 7.96 -42.66
CA ARG A 497 -34.02 8.29 -43.94
C ARG A 497 -33.34 7.69 -45.16
N LEU A 498 -32.98 6.41 -45.09
CA LEU A 498 -32.37 5.69 -46.22
C LEU A 498 -33.29 5.68 -47.46
N ASP A 499 -34.61 5.80 -47.27
CA ASP A 499 -35.61 5.97 -48.33
C ASP A 499 -35.39 7.24 -49.18
N LEU A 500 -34.73 8.27 -48.63
CA LEU A 500 -34.41 9.51 -49.31
C LEU A 500 -33.10 9.48 -50.10
N CYS A 501 -32.37 8.36 -50.10
CA CYS A 501 -31.17 8.24 -50.93
C CYS A 501 -31.47 8.44 -52.42
N GLN A 502 -30.46 8.90 -53.15
CA GLN A 502 -30.49 8.93 -54.61
C GLN A 502 -30.17 7.54 -55.15
N TRP A 503 -31.11 7.00 -55.91
CA TRP A 503 -30.99 5.73 -56.61
C TRP A 503 -30.86 6.02 -58.11
N ASN A 504 -29.71 5.73 -58.70
CA ASN A 504 -29.35 5.95 -60.11
C ASN A 504 -30.33 5.31 -61.11
N HIS A 505 -30.91 4.14 -60.84
CA HIS A 505 -31.86 3.42 -61.71
C HIS A 505 -32.89 2.60 -60.90
N GLY A 506 -34.14 2.49 -61.36
CA GLY A 506 -35.18 1.63 -60.76
C GLY A 506 -36.16 2.32 -59.80
N THR A 507 -37.17 1.58 -59.34
CA THR A 507 -38.02 2.02 -58.22
C THR A 507 -37.16 2.06 -56.96
N GLY A 508 -37.21 3.15 -56.20
CA GLY A 508 -36.38 3.32 -54.99
C GLY A 508 -36.49 2.14 -54.01
N THR A 509 -37.63 1.45 -54.01
CA THR A 509 -37.90 0.25 -53.21
C THR A 509 -36.96 -0.92 -53.50
N SER A 510 -36.65 -1.22 -54.77
CA SER A 510 -35.79 -2.35 -55.11
C SER A 510 -34.35 -2.09 -54.67
N ALA A 511 -33.84 -0.88 -54.93
CA ALA A 511 -32.49 -0.51 -54.53
C ALA A 511 -32.36 -0.42 -53.00
N LEU A 512 -33.40 0.08 -52.31
CA LEU A 512 -33.47 0.08 -50.84
C LEU A 512 -33.46 -1.34 -50.26
N TYR A 513 -34.20 -2.27 -50.88
CA TYR A 513 -34.19 -3.68 -50.49
C TYR A 513 -32.79 -4.30 -50.64
N GLU A 514 -32.14 -4.12 -51.80
CA GLU A 514 -30.77 -4.61 -52.02
C GLU A 514 -29.77 -4.02 -51.03
N ALA A 515 -29.90 -2.73 -50.70
CA ALA A 515 -29.06 -2.08 -49.69
C ALA A 515 -29.25 -2.73 -48.31
N ILE A 516 -30.48 -3.08 -47.94
CA ILE A 516 -30.77 -3.78 -46.69
C ILE A 516 -30.24 -5.21 -46.71
N CYS A 517 -30.31 -5.91 -47.84
CA CYS A 517 -29.68 -7.22 -48.01
C CYS A 517 -28.17 -7.15 -47.79
N ALA A 518 -27.48 -6.17 -48.37
CA ALA A 518 -26.05 -5.97 -48.14
C ALA A 518 -25.72 -5.71 -46.65
N LEU A 519 -26.56 -4.95 -45.94
CA LEU A 519 -26.42 -4.76 -44.48
C LEU A 519 -26.67 -6.07 -43.69
N GLN A 520 -27.59 -6.94 -44.15
CA GLN A 520 -27.78 -8.27 -43.57
C GLN A 520 -26.54 -9.14 -43.76
N ASP A 521 -25.93 -9.08 -44.94
CA ASP A 521 -24.75 -9.89 -45.25
C ASP A 521 -23.56 -9.49 -44.38
N ILE A 522 -23.41 -8.18 -44.09
CA ILE A 522 -22.45 -7.69 -43.09
C ILE A 522 -22.70 -8.38 -41.74
N ILE A 523 -23.90 -8.26 -41.15
CA ILE A 523 -24.14 -8.77 -39.79
C ILE A 523 -24.10 -10.30 -39.67
N ARG A 524 -24.30 -11.04 -40.79
CA ARG A 524 -24.26 -12.51 -40.83
C ARG A 524 -22.88 -13.05 -41.18
N HIS A 525 -21.93 -12.20 -41.56
CA HIS A 525 -20.65 -12.67 -42.01
C HIS A 525 -19.88 -13.36 -40.88
N LYS A 526 -19.36 -14.56 -41.14
CA LYS A 526 -18.71 -15.40 -40.11
C LYS A 526 -17.50 -14.73 -39.47
N SER A 527 -16.79 -13.89 -40.22
CA SER A 527 -15.64 -13.14 -39.71
C SER A 527 -16.02 -12.03 -38.71
N LEU A 528 -17.31 -11.74 -38.53
CA LEU A 528 -17.83 -10.75 -37.58
C LEU A 528 -18.56 -11.40 -36.41
N ALA A 529 -18.52 -12.74 -36.28
CA ALA A 529 -19.21 -13.44 -35.21
C ALA A 529 -18.71 -13.05 -33.81
N HIS A 530 -17.52 -12.47 -33.70
CA HIS A 530 -16.93 -11.97 -32.46
C HIS A 530 -17.35 -10.53 -32.11
N VAL A 531 -18.06 -9.83 -33.01
CA VAL A 531 -18.47 -8.43 -32.87
C VAL A 531 -19.99 -8.35 -32.82
N ARG A 532 -20.53 -7.63 -31.84
CA ARG A 532 -21.98 -7.39 -31.73
C ARG A 532 -22.36 -6.18 -32.57
N ILE A 533 -22.93 -6.40 -33.75
CA ILE A 533 -23.32 -5.31 -34.68
C ILE A 533 -24.82 -5.03 -34.57
N LYS A 534 -25.17 -3.81 -34.17
CA LYS A 534 -26.55 -3.33 -34.06
C LYS A 534 -26.81 -2.27 -35.11
N ILE A 535 -27.70 -2.54 -36.05
CA ILE A 535 -28.06 -1.57 -37.09
C ILE A 535 -29.48 -1.07 -36.83
N LEU A 536 -29.64 0.23 -36.69
CA LEU A 536 -30.94 0.91 -36.66
C LEU A 536 -31.17 1.58 -38.01
N LEU A 537 -32.28 1.24 -38.65
CA LEU A 537 -32.75 1.86 -39.88
C LEU A 537 -34.03 2.61 -39.57
N VAL A 538 -34.10 3.89 -39.91
CA VAL A 538 -35.32 4.70 -39.80
C VAL A 538 -35.67 5.25 -41.17
N MET A 539 -36.95 5.15 -41.55
CA MET A 539 -37.45 5.61 -42.83
C MET A 539 -38.95 5.91 -42.79
N ASP A 540 -39.47 6.46 -43.87
CA ASP A 540 -40.91 6.70 -44.03
C ASP A 540 -41.73 5.40 -44.07
N GLY A 541 -42.98 5.44 -43.63
CA GLY A 541 -43.82 4.26 -43.40
C GLY A 541 -44.07 3.46 -44.68
N ARG A 542 -44.44 4.13 -45.78
CA ARG A 542 -44.68 3.48 -47.07
C ARG A 542 -43.45 2.72 -47.60
N PRO A 543 -42.25 3.31 -47.74
CA PRO A 543 -41.03 2.57 -48.08
C PRO A 543 -40.76 1.40 -47.13
N ALA A 544 -40.87 1.59 -45.82
CA ALA A 544 -40.62 0.55 -44.83
C ALA A 544 -41.52 -0.67 -45.04
N GLN A 545 -42.83 -0.44 -45.21
CA GLN A 545 -43.81 -1.50 -45.46
C GLN A 545 -43.53 -2.26 -46.76
N GLN A 546 -43.11 -1.57 -47.82
CA GLN A 546 -42.76 -2.21 -49.08
C GLN A 546 -41.52 -3.11 -48.95
N VAL A 547 -40.49 -2.63 -48.26
CA VAL A 547 -39.27 -3.44 -48.00
C VAL A 547 -39.62 -4.65 -47.15
N VAL A 548 -40.41 -4.50 -46.08
CA VAL A 548 -40.83 -5.62 -45.23
C VAL A 548 -41.58 -6.69 -46.04
N LYS A 549 -42.44 -6.28 -46.98
CA LYS A 549 -43.12 -7.23 -47.89
C LYS A 549 -42.14 -8.02 -48.76
N LEU A 550 -41.04 -7.40 -49.20
CA LEU A 550 -39.98 -8.06 -49.98
C LEU A 550 -39.13 -8.99 -49.10
N ILE A 551 -38.82 -8.60 -47.86
CA ILE A 551 -38.09 -9.44 -46.89
C ILE A 551 -38.93 -10.67 -46.49
N GLY A 552 -40.24 -10.52 -46.39
CA GLY A 552 -41.18 -11.60 -46.07
C GLY A 552 -41.37 -11.76 -44.56
N LYS A 553 -40.98 -12.92 -43.99
CA LYS A 553 -41.25 -13.25 -42.59
C LYS A 553 -40.16 -12.73 -41.65
N PRO A 554 -40.52 -12.25 -40.44
CA PRO A 554 -39.53 -11.83 -39.45
C PRO A 554 -38.66 -13.02 -39.05
N GLY A 555 -37.35 -12.81 -39.01
CA GLY A 555 -36.37 -13.87 -38.84
C GLY A 555 -35.08 -13.57 -39.59
N ARG A 556 -34.01 -14.32 -39.28
CA ARG A 556 -32.66 -14.16 -39.83
C ARG A 556 -31.94 -12.85 -39.42
N GLY A 557 -32.24 -12.30 -38.25
CA GLY A 557 -31.50 -11.15 -37.71
C GLY A 557 -32.01 -9.77 -38.15
N ILE A 558 -33.18 -9.69 -38.80
CA ILE A 558 -33.92 -8.43 -38.93
C ILE A 558 -35.22 -8.52 -38.12
N ASP A 559 -35.44 -7.51 -37.29
CA ASP A 559 -36.71 -7.16 -36.68
C ASP A 559 -37.21 -5.82 -37.27
N TRP A 560 -38.52 -5.58 -37.20
CA TRP A 560 -39.11 -4.33 -37.68
C TRP A 560 -40.34 -3.93 -36.89
N LYS A 561 -40.63 -2.63 -36.93
CA LYS A 561 -41.87 -1.98 -36.51
C LYS A 561 -42.15 -0.89 -37.54
N VAL A 562 -43.09 -1.12 -38.45
CA VAL A 562 -43.35 -0.27 -39.65
C VAL A 562 -44.71 0.42 -39.63
N ASP A 563 -45.41 0.23 -38.53
CA ASP A 563 -46.71 0.76 -38.13
C ASP A 563 -46.50 1.53 -36.82
N TRP A 564 -45.50 2.43 -36.81
CA TRP A 564 -45.37 3.46 -35.77
C TRP A 564 -46.43 4.55 -35.89
N ASP A 565 -47.29 4.44 -36.91
CA ASP A 565 -48.50 5.24 -37.06
C ASP A 565 -49.20 5.28 -35.70
N GLN A 566 -49.39 6.49 -35.18
CA GLN A 566 -50.02 6.66 -33.87
C GLN A 566 -51.40 6.02 -33.91
N ILE A 567 -51.71 5.26 -32.87
CA ILE A 567 -53.07 4.80 -32.61
C ILE A 567 -53.93 6.06 -32.58
N VAL A 568 -54.62 6.34 -33.68
CA VAL A 568 -55.83 7.15 -33.61
C VAL A 568 -56.74 6.26 -32.81
N ASP A 569 -56.95 6.60 -31.53
CA ASP A 569 -57.95 5.93 -30.74
C ASP A 569 -59.24 5.94 -31.58
N GLU A 570 -59.63 4.77 -32.08
CA GLU A 570 -60.94 4.57 -32.69
C GLU A 570 -61.96 4.68 -31.55
N ASN A 571 -62.27 5.91 -31.17
CA ASN A 571 -63.43 6.25 -30.35
C ASN A 571 -64.69 6.30 -31.21
#